data_AF-A0A4D4J754-F1
#
_entry.id   AF-A0A4D4J754-F1
#
_cell.length_a   1.000
_cell.length_b   1.000
_cell.length_c   1.000
_cell.angle_alpha   90.00
_cell.angle_beta   90.00
_cell.angle_gamma   90.00
#
_symmetry.space_group_name_H-M   'P 1'
#
loop_
_entity.id
_entity.type
_entity.pdbx_description
1 polymer ?
#
loop_
_entity_poly.entity_id
_entity_poly.type
_entity_poly.pdbx_seq_one_letter_code
_entity_poly.pdbx_strand_id
1 'polypeptide(L)'
;MRENGTPRLWSVRDVDHGTVPASDLPLLTEIVRWSREFLVPGHPELGRTGPVCPYTKPSQQRNLFYLTVLRGVRGIAEIGARVQELRRHYEELAGTLAENERQLLTFLLLLPEFDPEDATPLDDLQRQAKPDFVASGLMIGQFHPTCEAPGLWNPDFRPLRAPVPLLAIRRMLAADLPFLLDSDGSLDAYLARFAPAIPARARAQLAGRLVGAG
;
A
#
# COMPACT_ATOMS: atom_id res chain seq x y z
N MET A 1 21.31 8.00 -21.92
CA MET A 1 20.03 7.28 -21.93
C MET A 1 20.12 6.15 -20.93
N ARG A 2 19.49 6.27 -19.76
CA ARG A 2 19.29 5.13 -18.87
C ARG A 2 18.07 4.37 -19.41
N GLU A 3 18.18 3.07 -19.62
CA GLU A 3 17.07 2.24 -20.09
C GLU A 3 15.88 2.43 -19.13
N ASN A 4 14.74 2.88 -19.67
CA ASN A 4 13.47 2.92 -18.95
C ASN A 4 12.91 1.50 -18.80
N GLY A 5 13.63 0.65 -18.07
CA GLY A 5 13.16 -0.65 -17.65
C GLY A 5 12.14 -0.52 -16.51
N THR A 6 11.20 -1.46 -16.46
CA THR A 6 10.28 -1.64 -15.33
C THR A 6 11.07 -1.70 -14.01
N PRO A 7 10.63 -1.01 -12.94
CA PRO A 7 11.35 -1.06 -11.66
C PRO A 7 11.52 -2.49 -11.18
N ARG A 8 12.76 -2.85 -10.83
CA ARG A 8 13.10 -4.20 -10.36
C ARG A 8 12.50 -4.44 -8.98
N LEU A 9 11.85 -5.59 -8.83
CA LEU A 9 11.23 -6.02 -7.57
C LEU A 9 12.14 -6.99 -6.83
N TRP A 10 12.19 -6.86 -5.52
CA TRP A 10 12.92 -7.72 -4.60
C TRP A 10 11.95 -8.30 -3.59
N SER A 11 11.92 -9.61 -3.46
CA SER A 11 11.17 -10.25 -2.38
C SER A 11 11.90 -10.07 -1.05
N VAL A 12 11.20 -10.27 0.07
CA VAL A 12 11.83 -10.34 1.39
C VAL A 12 12.95 -11.39 1.44
N ARG A 13 12.80 -12.51 0.71
CA ARG A 13 13.84 -13.54 0.60
C ARG A 13 15.09 -13.04 -0.10
N ASP A 14 14.96 -12.21 -1.13
CA ASP A 14 16.11 -11.63 -1.83
C ASP A 14 16.89 -10.71 -0.89
N VAL A 15 16.18 -9.90 -0.10
CA VAL A 15 16.79 -9.01 0.91
C VAL A 15 17.50 -9.82 1.99
N ASP A 16 16.87 -10.86 2.54
CA ASP A 16 17.45 -11.72 3.58
C ASP A 16 18.73 -12.44 3.11
N HIS A 17 18.78 -12.84 1.84
CA HIS A 17 19.96 -13.48 1.25
C HIS A 17 21.01 -12.48 0.74
N GLY A 18 20.73 -11.18 0.81
CA GLY A 18 21.63 -10.15 0.28
C GLY A 18 21.80 -10.19 -1.23
N THR A 19 20.82 -10.72 -1.98
CA THR A 19 20.85 -10.81 -3.46
C THR A 19 20.34 -9.53 -4.15
N VAL A 20 20.35 -8.42 -3.42
CA VAL A 20 19.95 -7.07 -3.87
C VAL A 20 21.19 -6.17 -4.05
N PRO A 21 21.10 -5.02 -4.75
CA PRO A 21 22.21 -4.11 -4.93
C PRO A 21 22.77 -3.63 -3.58
N ALA A 22 24.09 -3.63 -3.42
CA ALA A 22 24.75 -3.23 -2.18
C ALA A 22 24.38 -1.81 -1.72
N SER A 23 24.07 -0.91 -2.66
CA SER A 23 23.61 0.46 -2.38
C SER A 23 22.20 0.54 -1.77
N ASP A 24 21.36 -0.48 -2.01
CA ASP A 24 19.97 -0.51 -1.55
C ASP A 24 19.76 -1.45 -0.37
N LEU A 25 20.70 -2.39 -0.13
CA LEU A 25 20.62 -3.37 0.93
C LEU A 25 20.30 -2.75 2.31
N PRO A 26 20.97 -1.68 2.78
CA PRO A 26 20.66 -1.12 4.11
C PRO A 26 19.20 -0.65 4.24
N LEU A 27 18.71 0.05 3.21
CA LEU A 27 17.35 0.58 3.16
C LEU A 27 16.31 -0.55 3.07
N LEU A 28 16.54 -1.53 2.20
CA LEU A 28 15.67 -2.69 2.04
C LEU A 28 15.61 -3.52 3.33
N THR A 29 16.75 -3.75 3.98
CA THR A 29 16.83 -4.44 5.27
C THR A 29 16.05 -3.69 6.36
N GLU A 30 16.14 -2.36 6.41
CA GLU A 30 15.39 -1.54 7.37
C GLU A 30 13.88 -1.71 7.20
N ILE A 31 13.37 -1.66 5.97
CA ILE A 31 11.93 -1.82 5.69
C ILE A 31 11.46 -3.26 5.90
N VAL A 32 12.28 -4.26 5.56
CA VAL A 32 11.99 -5.65 5.90
C VAL A 32 11.90 -5.83 7.42
N ARG A 33 12.84 -5.28 8.19
CA ARG A 33 12.81 -5.30 9.65
C ARG A 33 11.57 -4.61 10.20
N TRP A 34 11.29 -3.37 9.78
CA TRP A 34 10.09 -2.63 10.19
C TRP A 34 8.81 -3.41 9.89
N SER A 35 8.70 -4.01 8.71
CA SER A 35 7.50 -4.79 8.36
C SER A 35 7.30 -5.98 9.31
N ARG A 36 8.38 -6.61 9.78
CA ARG A 36 8.35 -7.74 10.72
C ARG A 36 8.09 -7.32 12.15
N GLU A 37 8.65 -6.18 12.57
CA GLU A 37 8.60 -5.72 13.97
C GLU A 37 7.37 -4.87 14.27
N PHE A 38 6.80 -4.19 13.27
CA PHE A 38 5.64 -3.32 13.46
C PHE A 38 4.37 -3.89 12.85
N LEU A 39 4.41 -4.37 11.59
CA LEU A 39 3.18 -4.79 10.91
C LEU A 39 2.71 -6.19 11.31
N VAL A 40 3.63 -7.10 11.63
CA VAL A 40 3.34 -8.51 11.95
C VAL A 40 2.86 -8.74 13.39
N PRO A 41 3.38 -8.11 14.44
CA PRO A 41 2.83 -8.28 15.78
C PRO A 41 1.57 -7.44 15.97
N GLY A 42 0.83 -7.73 17.05
CA GLY A 42 -0.22 -6.84 17.53
C GLY A 42 0.35 -5.65 18.28
N HIS A 43 -0.42 -4.57 18.36
CA HIS A 43 -0.04 -3.35 19.06
C HIS A 43 -1.07 -3.02 20.16
N PRO A 44 -0.66 -2.64 21.38
CA PRO A 44 -1.60 -2.31 22.47
C PRO A 44 -2.61 -1.23 22.08
N GLU A 45 -2.14 -0.24 21.32
CA GLU A 45 -2.98 0.88 20.87
C GLU A 45 -3.75 0.56 19.58
N LEU A 46 -3.68 -0.65 19.02
CA LEU A 46 -4.36 -0.97 17.75
C LEU A 46 -5.88 -0.88 17.85
N GLY A 47 -6.46 -1.04 19.04
CA GLY A 47 -7.92 -1.08 19.26
C GLY A 47 -8.59 -2.40 18.89
N ARG A 48 -7.80 -3.42 18.50
CA ARG A 48 -8.26 -4.81 18.29
C ARG A 48 -7.14 -5.80 18.57
N THR A 49 -7.49 -7.07 18.75
CA THR A 49 -6.51 -8.17 18.85
C THR A 49 -5.89 -8.51 17.49
N GLY A 50 -4.71 -9.14 17.53
CA GLY A 50 -4.00 -9.63 16.36
C GLY A 50 -3.07 -8.59 15.74
N PRO A 51 -2.52 -8.88 14.55
CA PRO A 51 -1.45 -8.10 13.94
C PRO A 51 -1.92 -6.70 13.51
N VAL A 52 -1.01 -5.71 13.46
CA VAL A 52 -1.28 -4.39 12.85
C VAL A 52 -1.77 -4.56 11.41
N CYS A 53 -1.05 -5.34 10.60
CA CYS A 53 -1.48 -5.76 9.27
C CYS A 53 -1.65 -7.30 9.20
N PRO A 54 -2.88 -7.81 8.99
CA PRO A 54 -3.11 -9.26 8.92
C PRO A 54 -2.55 -9.92 7.66
N TYR A 55 -2.11 -9.15 6.67
CA TYR A 55 -1.64 -9.66 5.38
C TYR A 55 -0.11 -9.73 5.25
N THR A 56 0.64 -8.97 6.06
CA THR A 56 2.11 -8.88 5.93
C THR A 56 2.77 -10.25 6.14
N LYS A 57 2.49 -10.92 7.26
CA LYS A 57 3.11 -12.23 7.55
C LYS A 57 2.78 -13.29 6.49
N PRO A 58 1.50 -13.52 6.10
CA PRO A 58 1.18 -14.47 5.04
C PRO A 58 1.82 -14.10 3.69
N SER A 59 1.86 -12.82 3.33
CA SER A 59 2.51 -12.34 2.10
C SER A 59 4.01 -12.66 2.07
N GLN A 60 4.71 -12.41 3.17
CA GLN A 60 6.14 -12.74 3.31
C GLN A 60 6.38 -14.25 3.24
N GLN A 61 5.57 -15.06 3.93
CA GLN A 61 5.69 -16.52 3.92
C GLN A 61 5.45 -17.13 2.53
N ARG A 62 4.60 -16.48 1.72
CA ARG A 62 4.32 -16.87 0.33
C ARG A 62 5.25 -16.25 -0.70
N ASN A 63 6.23 -15.44 -0.28
CA ASN A 63 7.14 -14.71 -1.16
C ASN A 63 6.42 -13.74 -2.12
N LEU A 64 5.34 -13.11 -1.64
CA LEU A 64 4.49 -12.18 -2.39
C LEU A 64 4.58 -10.73 -1.88
N PHE A 65 5.53 -10.47 -0.99
CA PHE A 65 5.84 -9.15 -0.45
C PHE A 65 7.09 -8.61 -1.14
N TYR A 66 6.89 -7.71 -2.10
CA TYR A 66 7.94 -7.15 -2.94
C TYR A 66 8.27 -5.72 -2.56
N LEU A 67 9.54 -5.37 -2.68
CA LEU A 67 10.08 -4.04 -2.46
C LEU A 67 10.81 -3.57 -3.73
N THR A 68 10.77 -2.28 -4.00
CA THR A 68 11.59 -1.63 -5.01
C THR A 68 12.03 -0.27 -4.52
N VAL A 69 13.21 0.17 -4.94
CA VAL A 69 13.77 1.47 -4.55
C VAL A 69 13.85 2.35 -5.78
N LEU A 70 13.27 3.54 -5.71
CA LEU A 70 13.39 4.52 -6.78
C LEU A 70 14.43 5.58 -6.40
N ARG A 71 15.48 5.69 -7.22
CA ARG A 71 16.58 6.64 -7.05
C ARG A 71 16.87 7.40 -8.33
N GLY A 72 17.36 8.62 -8.18
CA GLY A 72 17.85 9.44 -9.29
C GLY A 72 16.76 9.85 -10.29
N VAL A 73 15.49 9.70 -9.91
CA VAL A 73 14.32 10.13 -10.67
C VAL A 73 13.88 11.47 -10.09
N ARG A 74 13.83 12.50 -10.93
CA ARG A 74 13.61 13.87 -10.46
C ARG A 74 12.29 14.41 -10.98
N GLY A 75 11.48 14.89 -10.06
CA GLY A 75 10.19 15.53 -10.35
C GLY A 75 9.00 14.56 -10.27
N ILE A 76 7.90 15.09 -9.74
CA ILE A 76 6.68 14.33 -9.43
C ILE A 76 6.09 13.63 -10.66
N ALA A 77 6.19 14.23 -11.85
CA ALA A 77 5.68 13.62 -13.08
C ALA A 77 6.41 12.34 -13.48
N GLU A 78 7.74 12.32 -13.37
CA GLU A 78 8.54 11.13 -13.68
C GLU A 78 8.27 10.02 -12.66
N ILE A 79 8.16 10.39 -11.38
CA ILE A 79 7.80 9.45 -10.30
C ILE A 79 6.39 8.88 -10.54
N GLY A 80 5.43 9.71 -10.92
CA GLY A 80 4.08 9.29 -11.27
C GLY A 80 4.05 8.28 -12.42
N ALA A 81 4.88 8.47 -13.45
CA ALA A 81 5.02 7.50 -14.53
C ALA A 81 5.53 6.14 -14.02
N ARG A 82 6.50 6.14 -13.09
CA ARG A 82 7.01 4.90 -12.45
C ARG A 82 5.97 4.22 -11.57
N VAL A 83 5.15 4.98 -10.86
CA VAL A 83 4.01 4.46 -10.09
C VAL A 83 3.02 3.74 -11.03
N GLN A 84 2.73 4.31 -12.20
CA GLN A 84 1.84 3.68 -13.19
C GLN A 84 2.47 2.45 -13.86
N GLU A 85 3.79 2.44 -14.09
CA GLU A 85 4.51 1.25 -14.53
C GLU A 85 4.41 0.11 -13.51
N LEU A 86 4.57 0.43 -12.22
CA LEU A 86 4.41 -0.54 -11.14
C LEU A 86 2.98 -1.07 -11.03
N ARG A 87 1.97 -0.23 -11.29
CA ARG A 87 0.56 -0.68 -11.36
C ARG A 87 0.38 -1.76 -12.42
N ARG A 88 0.87 -1.52 -13.64
CA ARG A 88 0.78 -2.51 -14.73
C ARG A 88 1.53 -3.80 -14.39
N HIS A 89 2.73 -3.70 -13.84
CA HIS A 89 3.49 -4.87 -13.39
C HIS A 89 2.76 -5.63 -12.27
N TYR A 90 2.12 -4.93 -11.34
CA TYR A 90 1.30 -5.56 -10.31
C TYR A 90 0.16 -6.37 -10.94
N GLU A 91 -0.57 -5.79 -11.90
CA GLU A 91 -1.70 -6.43 -12.58
C GLU A 91 -1.26 -7.66 -13.37
N GLU A 92 -0.15 -7.56 -14.11
CA GLU A 92 0.47 -8.68 -14.84
C GLU A 92 0.83 -9.83 -13.89
N LEU A 93 1.54 -9.54 -12.79
CA LEU A 93 1.93 -10.54 -11.82
C LEU A 93 0.72 -11.15 -11.13
N ALA A 94 -0.25 -10.33 -10.70
CA ALA A 94 -1.51 -10.79 -10.11
C ALA A 94 -2.29 -11.72 -11.05
N GLY A 95 -2.25 -11.48 -12.36
CA GLY A 95 -2.87 -12.31 -13.39
C GLY A 95 -2.34 -13.75 -13.40
N THR A 96 -1.09 -13.95 -13.02
CA THR A 96 -0.44 -15.29 -12.97
C THR A 96 -0.69 -16.05 -11.66
N LEU A 97 -1.16 -15.37 -10.61
CA LEU A 97 -1.38 -15.95 -9.29
C LEU A 97 -2.78 -16.57 -9.13
N ALA A 98 -2.88 -17.57 -8.24
CA ALA A 98 -4.15 -18.10 -7.79
C ALA A 98 -4.95 -17.05 -7.00
N GLU A 99 -6.28 -17.16 -7.00
CA GLU A 99 -7.17 -16.13 -6.43
C GLU A 99 -6.90 -15.85 -4.95
N ASN A 100 -6.59 -16.88 -4.16
CA ASN A 100 -6.26 -16.78 -2.74
C ASN A 100 -4.89 -16.13 -2.47
N GLU A 101 -4.01 -16.08 -3.47
CA GLU A 101 -2.68 -15.48 -3.39
C GLU A 101 -2.68 -14.02 -3.86
N ARG A 102 -3.57 -13.65 -4.79
CA ARG A 102 -3.72 -12.26 -5.27
C ARG A 102 -4.00 -11.26 -4.16
N GLN A 103 -4.68 -11.66 -3.09
CA GLN A 103 -4.91 -10.81 -1.91
C GLN A 103 -3.66 -10.60 -1.04
N LEU A 104 -2.63 -11.45 -1.21
CA LEU A 104 -1.37 -11.38 -0.48
C LEU A 104 -0.30 -10.62 -1.27
N LEU A 105 -0.47 -10.42 -2.57
CA LEU A 105 0.47 -9.66 -3.38
C LEU A 105 0.55 -8.21 -2.88
N THR A 106 1.76 -7.76 -2.58
CA THR A 106 2.03 -6.41 -2.08
C THR A 106 3.32 -5.89 -2.69
N PHE A 107 3.28 -4.69 -3.28
CA PHE A 107 4.47 -3.97 -3.71
C PHE A 107 4.69 -2.76 -2.81
N LEU A 108 5.90 -2.58 -2.32
CA LEU A 108 6.35 -1.36 -1.68
C LEU A 108 7.33 -0.63 -2.60
N LEU A 109 7.00 0.61 -2.96
CA LEU A 109 7.88 1.54 -3.66
C LEU A 109 8.51 2.49 -2.64
N LEU A 110 9.80 2.32 -2.37
CA LEU A 110 10.57 3.14 -1.43
C LEU A 110 11.11 4.37 -2.15
N LEU A 111 10.93 5.53 -1.53
CA LEU A 111 11.26 6.85 -2.09
C LEU A 111 12.25 7.58 -1.17
N PRO A 112 13.50 7.09 -1.04
CA PRO A 112 14.47 7.62 -0.07
C PRO A 112 14.94 9.06 -0.36
N GLU A 113 14.58 9.62 -1.52
CA GLU A 113 14.91 11.00 -1.91
C GLU A 113 13.79 11.99 -1.54
N PHE A 114 12.67 11.52 -1.00
CA PHE A 114 11.64 12.38 -0.41
C PHE A 114 12.09 12.80 0.99
N ASP A 115 11.74 14.03 1.37
CA ASP A 115 12.00 14.54 2.71
C ASP A 115 11.15 13.74 3.73
N PRO A 116 11.76 13.10 4.75
CA PRO A 116 11.03 12.37 5.77
C PRO A 116 10.15 13.28 6.66
N GLU A 117 10.45 14.57 6.75
CA GLU A 117 9.74 15.53 7.60
C GLU A 117 8.63 16.27 6.83
N ASP A 118 8.75 16.42 5.50
CA ASP A 118 7.72 16.98 4.64
C ASP A 118 6.97 15.90 3.85
N ALA A 119 5.78 15.54 4.36
CA ALA A 119 4.89 14.57 3.75
C ALA A 119 4.20 15.06 2.48
N THR A 120 4.13 16.38 2.26
CA THR A 120 3.27 17.01 1.24
C THR A 120 3.46 16.41 -0.14
N PRO A 121 4.70 16.23 -0.65
CA PRO A 121 4.92 15.69 -1.99
C PRO A 121 4.46 14.23 -2.12
N LEU A 122 4.60 13.41 -1.07
CA LEU A 122 4.19 12.01 -1.08
C LEU A 122 2.67 11.90 -1.03
N ASP A 123 2.02 12.69 -0.17
CA ASP A 123 0.57 12.76 -0.05
C ASP A 123 -0.07 13.22 -1.35
N ASP A 124 0.50 14.23 -2.01
CA ASP A 124 0.06 14.70 -3.33
C ASP A 124 0.18 13.61 -4.39
N LEU A 125 1.32 12.91 -4.43
CA LEU A 125 1.55 11.83 -5.37
C LEU A 125 0.55 10.68 -5.16
N GLN A 126 0.31 10.28 -3.91
CA GLN A 126 -0.67 9.24 -3.57
C GLN A 126 -2.09 9.68 -3.96
N ARG A 127 -2.48 10.91 -3.62
CA ARG A 127 -3.80 11.48 -3.93
C ARG A 127 -4.04 11.53 -5.43
N GLN A 128 -3.05 11.93 -6.22
CA GLN A 128 -3.14 11.98 -7.68
C GLN A 128 -3.22 10.58 -8.31
N ALA A 129 -2.49 9.60 -7.78
CA ALA A 129 -2.50 8.23 -8.29
C ALA A 129 -3.76 7.44 -7.91
N LYS A 130 -4.37 7.73 -6.75
CA LYS A 130 -5.45 6.94 -6.15
C LYS A 130 -6.61 6.63 -7.11
N PRO A 131 -7.17 7.58 -7.91
CA PRO A 131 -8.29 7.29 -8.78
C PRO A 131 -8.03 6.14 -9.77
N ASP A 132 -6.86 6.13 -10.42
CA ASP A 132 -6.50 5.10 -11.40
C ASP A 132 -6.35 3.71 -10.77
N PHE A 133 -5.76 3.66 -9.57
CA PHE A 133 -5.60 2.42 -8.83
C PHE A 133 -6.94 1.86 -8.38
N VAL A 134 -7.80 2.72 -7.84
CA VAL A 134 -9.14 2.35 -7.37
C VAL A 134 -10.01 1.86 -8.53
N ALA A 135 -9.98 2.56 -9.67
CA ALA A 135 -10.67 2.12 -10.90
C ALA A 135 -10.21 0.74 -11.39
N SER A 136 -8.96 0.37 -11.08
CA SER A 136 -8.36 -0.93 -11.43
C SER A 136 -8.55 -1.99 -10.33
N GLY A 137 -9.33 -1.71 -9.28
CA GLY A 137 -9.57 -2.63 -8.17
C GLY A 137 -8.36 -2.81 -7.23
N LEU A 138 -7.45 -1.83 -7.23
CA LEU A 138 -6.27 -1.76 -6.38
C LEU A 138 -6.40 -0.64 -5.35
N MET A 139 -5.54 -0.69 -4.33
CA MET A 139 -5.31 0.41 -3.40
C MET A 139 -3.86 0.84 -3.50
N ILE A 140 -3.64 2.15 -3.39
CA ILE A 140 -2.34 2.76 -3.19
C ILE A 140 -2.38 3.60 -1.91
N GLY A 141 -1.48 3.32 -0.97
CA GLY A 141 -1.40 4.03 0.32
C GLY A 141 -0.01 4.59 0.55
N GLN A 142 0.07 5.77 1.16
CA GLN A 142 1.31 6.39 1.59
C GLN A 142 1.71 5.90 2.98
N PHE A 143 3.02 5.80 3.20
CA PHE A 143 3.61 5.61 4.52
C PHE A 143 4.83 6.52 4.63
N HIS A 144 4.98 7.21 5.75
CA HIS A 144 6.10 8.10 6.00
C HIS A 144 6.27 8.35 7.52
N PRO A 145 7.43 8.85 7.98
CA PRO A 145 7.72 8.98 9.42
C PRO A 145 6.71 9.83 10.20
N THR A 146 6.19 10.88 9.56
CA THR A 146 5.28 11.88 10.14
C THR A 146 3.80 11.61 9.83
N CYS A 147 3.42 10.40 9.41
CA CYS A 147 2.05 10.12 8.99
C CYS A 147 1.04 10.21 10.16
N GLU A 148 0.08 11.13 10.02
CA GLU A 148 -0.99 11.38 10.99
C GLU A 148 -2.29 10.63 10.69
N ALA A 149 -2.32 9.82 9.62
CA ALA A 149 -3.50 9.05 9.26
C ALA A 149 -3.91 8.10 10.41
N PRO A 150 -5.17 8.18 10.89
CA PRO A 150 -5.62 7.42 12.05
C PRO A 150 -5.84 5.93 11.73
N GLY A 151 -5.77 5.10 12.78
CA GLY A 151 -6.15 3.70 12.70
C GLY A 151 -7.67 3.49 12.58
N LEU A 152 -8.07 2.42 11.88
CA LEU A 152 -9.48 2.06 11.69
C LEU A 152 -10.24 1.76 12.99
N TRP A 153 -9.53 1.33 14.03
CA TRP A 153 -10.11 0.88 15.31
C TRP A 153 -9.72 1.75 16.50
N ASN A 154 -8.67 2.57 16.34
CA ASN A 154 -8.25 3.56 17.31
C ASN A 154 -7.77 4.81 16.55
N PRO A 155 -8.46 5.96 16.67
CA PRO A 155 -8.07 7.19 15.98
C PRO A 155 -6.75 7.78 16.48
N ASP A 156 -6.26 7.39 17.66
CA ASP A 156 -4.97 7.83 18.20
C ASP A 156 -3.79 6.98 17.72
N PHE A 157 -4.06 5.81 17.12
CA PHE A 157 -3.02 4.96 16.56
C PHE A 157 -2.61 5.44 15.16
N ARG A 158 -1.31 5.35 14.83
CA ARG A 158 -0.72 5.80 13.56
C ARG A 158 -0.14 4.62 12.77
N PRO A 159 -0.99 3.79 12.14
CA PRO A 159 -0.56 2.55 11.50
C PRO A 159 0.27 2.79 10.22
N LEU A 160 0.23 4.00 9.67
CA LEU A 160 0.90 4.34 8.40
C LEU A 160 2.28 5.00 8.60
N ARG A 161 2.77 5.08 9.86
CA ARG A 161 4.14 5.52 10.11
C ARG A 161 5.14 4.44 9.71
N ALA A 162 6.12 4.82 8.89
CA ALA A 162 7.21 3.97 8.42
C ALA A 162 8.56 4.70 8.53
N PRO A 163 9.70 3.97 8.53
CA PRO A 163 11.02 4.58 8.68
C PRO A 163 11.42 5.51 7.54
N VAL A 164 10.85 5.29 6.34
CA VAL A 164 11.12 6.10 5.15
C VAL A 164 9.82 6.36 4.36
N PRO A 165 9.75 7.43 3.56
CA PRO A 165 8.68 7.64 2.60
C PRO A 165 8.54 6.47 1.62
N LEU A 166 7.34 5.89 1.53
CA LEU A 166 7.03 4.82 0.60
C LEU A 166 5.55 4.81 0.18
N LEU A 167 5.27 4.16 -0.96
CA LEU A 167 3.93 3.84 -1.43
C LEU A 167 3.71 2.32 -1.38
N ALA A 168 2.58 1.89 -0.84
CA ALA A 168 2.17 0.50 -0.82
C ALA A 168 1.05 0.25 -1.84
N ILE A 169 1.24 -0.73 -2.72
CA ILE A 169 0.25 -1.16 -3.71
C ILE A 169 -0.21 -2.58 -3.34
N ARG A 170 -1.53 -2.76 -3.27
CA ARG A 170 -2.16 -4.06 -3.09
C ARG A 170 -3.53 -4.11 -3.72
N ARG A 171 -4.11 -5.30 -3.78
CA ARG A 171 -5.51 -5.49 -4.15
C ARG A 171 -6.44 -4.76 -3.18
N MET A 172 -7.51 -4.17 -3.71
CA MET A 172 -8.61 -3.62 -2.91
C MET A 172 -9.34 -4.75 -2.18
N LEU A 173 -9.60 -4.53 -0.90
CA LEU A 173 -10.31 -5.41 0.00
C LEU A 173 -11.65 -4.78 0.39
N ALA A 174 -12.63 -5.61 0.71
CA ALA A 174 -13.93 -5.09 1.11
C ALA A 174 -13.88 -4.21 2.38
N ALA A 175 -12.86 -4.40 3.23
CA ALA A 175 -12.62 -3.58 4.41
C ALA A 175 -12.09 -2.17 4.09
N ASP A 176 -11.78 -1.86 2.84
CA ASP A 176 -11.25 -0.56 2.42
C ASP A 176 -12.31 0.52 2.24
N LEU A 177 -13.60 0.16 2.35
CA LEU A 177 -14.71 1.09 2.17
C LEU A 177 -14.51 2.43 2.90
N PRO A 178 -14.08 2.49 4.18
CA PRO A 178 -13.88 3.76 4.87
C PRO A 178 -12.95 4.73 4.13
N PHE A 179 -11.97 4.23 3.39
CA PHE A 179 -11.00 5.04 2.65
C PHE A 179 -11.51 5.49 1.27
N LEU A 180 -12.69 5.03 0.85
CA LEU A 180 -13.28 5.27 -0.46
C LEU A 180 -14.56 6.11 -0.38
N LEU A 181 -15.05 6.41 0.83
CA LEU A 181 -16.27 7.20 1.01
C LEU A 181 -16.09 8.65 0.52
N ASP A 182 -14.92 9.26 0.70
CA ASP A 182 -14.78 10.72 0.44
C ASP A 182 -14.75 11.14 -1.04
N SER A 183 -14.92 10.20 -2.00
CA SER A 183 -15.02 10.53 -3.42
C SER A 183 -15.97 9.59 -4.17
N ASP A 184 -16.91 10.14 -4.92
CA ASP A 184 -17.95 9.36 -5.62
C ASP A 184 -17.37 8.33 -6.59
N GLY A 185 -16.36 8.70 -7.38
CA GLY A 185 -15.69 7.76 -8.30
C GLY A 185 -15.01 6.57 -7.61
N SER A 186 -14.56 6.74 -6.36
CA SER A 186 -13.99 5.62 -5.60
C SER A 186 -15.05 4.68 -5.05
N LEU A 187 -16.22 5.20 -4.70
CA LEU A 187 -17.35 4.41 -4.22
C LEU A 187 -17.95 3.55 -5.34
N ASP A 188 -18.09 4.09 -6.55
CA ASP A 188 -18.60 3.35 -7.71
C ASP A 188 -17.70 2.16 -8.06
N ALA A 189 -16.38 2.36 -8.07
CA ALA A 189 -15.41 1.29 -8.30
C ALA A 189 -15.48 0.20 -7.21
N TYR A 190 -15.71 0.58 -5.95
CA TYR A 190 -15.92 -0.37 -4.86
C TYR A 190 -17.21 -1.20 -5.08
N LEU A 191 -18.33 -0.54 -5.39
CA LEU A 191 -19.62 -1.18 -5.60
C LEU A 191 -19.59 -2.15 -6.78
N ALA A 192 -18.98 -1.75 -7.90
CA ALA A 192 -18.79 -2.61 -9.08
C ALA A 192 -18.04 -3.91 -8.75
N ARG A 193 -17.19 -3.89 -7.72
CA ARG A 193 -16.36 -5.04 -7.33
C ARG A 193 -17.00 -5.93 -6.27
N PHE A 194 -17.71 -5.35 -5.31
CA PHE A 194 -18.20 -6.09 -4.14
C PHE A 194 -19.72 -6.28 -4.11
N ALA A 195 -20.50 -5.60 -4.95
CA ALA A 195 -21.94 -5.86 -5.05
C ALA A 195 -22.24 -7.16 -5.82
N PRO A 196 -23.26 -7.95 -5.43
CA PRO A 196 -24.13 -7.79 -4.26
C PRO A 196 -23.55 -8.36 -2.95
N ALA A 197 -22.36 -8.97 -2.98
CA ALA A 197 -21.72 -9.65 -1.85
C ALA A 197 -21.05 -8.71 -0.82
N ILE A 198 -21.51 -7.46 -0.70
CA ILE A 198 -20.91 -6.46 0.19
C ILE A 198 -21.00 -6.97 1.64
N PRO A 199 -19.88 -7.06 2.38
CA PRO A 199 -19.91 -7.54 3.77
C PRO A 199 -20.81 -6.70 4.68
N ALA A 200 -21.38 -7.31 5.72
CA ALA A 200 -22.34 -6.66 6.61
C ALA A 200 -21.83 -5.34 7.22
N ARG A 201 -20.55 -5.27 7.62
CA ARG A 201 -19.92 -4.05 8.12
C ARG A 201 -19.89 -2.93 7.08
N ALA A 202 -19.54 -3.26 5.85
CA ALA A 202 -19.51 -2.28 4.75
C ALA A 202 -20.93 -1.78 4.43
N ARG A 203 -21.94 -2.67 4.45
CA ARG A 203 -23.35 -2.26 4.31
C ARG A 203 -23.79 -1.29 5.41
N ALA A 204 -23.40 -1.53 6.67
CA ALA A 204 -23.72 -0.65 7.79
C ALA A 204 -23.08 0.75 7.64
N GLN A 205 -21.84 0.82 7.15
CA GLN A 205 -21.17 2.10 6.87
C GLN A 205 -21.85 2.89 5.75
N LEU A 206 -22.24 2.22 4.65
CA LEU A 206 -23.02 2.85 3.58
C LEU A 206 -24.36 3.38 4.09
N ALA A 207 -25.08 2.58 4.90
CA ALA A 207 -26.35 2.98 5.48
C ALA A 207 -26.22 4.20 6.41
N GLY A 208 -25.18 4.25 7.26
CA GLY A 208 -24.91 5.39 8.13
C GLY A 208 -24.67 6.70 7.36
N ARG A 209 -24.00 6.63 6.20
CA ARG A 209 -23.79 7.80 5.34
C ARG A 209 -25.07 8.30 4.68
N LEU A 210 -25.92 7.38 4.21
CA LEU A 210 -27.22 7.73 3.61
C LEU A 210 -28.16 8.41 4.63
N VAL A 211 -28.09 8.02 5.90
CA VAL A 211 -28.87 8.64 6.99
C VAL A 211 -28.29 10.00 7.40
N GLY A 212 -26.97 10.20 7.30
CA GLY A 212 -26.31 11.48 7.62
C GLY A 212 -26.30 12.51 6.49
N ALA A 213 -26.72 12.15 5.27
CA ALA A 213 -26.83 13.03 4.12
C ALA A 213 -28.27 13.55 3.86
N GLY A 214 -29.20 13.23 4.77
CA GLY A 214 -30.61 13.65 4.72
C GLY A 214 -30.94 14.76 5.70
#